data_AF-A0A2D6Y8H3-F1
#
_entry.id   AF-A0A2D6Y8H3-F1
#
_cell.length_a   1.000
_cell.length_b   1.000
_cell.length_c   1.000
_cell.angle_alpha   90.00
_cell.angle_beta   90.00
_cell.angle_gamma   90.00
#
_symmetry.space_group_name_H-M   'P 1'
#
loop_
_entity.id
_entity.type
_entity.pdbx_description
1 polymer ?
#
loop_
_entity_poly.entity_id
_entity_poly.type
_entity_poly.pdbx_seq_one_letter_code
_entity_poly.pdbx_strand_id
1 'polypeptide(L)'
;MFTPTKQNCTLPKINLNGTSAENLFDEYIEAQRAVRKALRTLQACTCHGRDFQCNPSEDYNQALFERAENLAKLDDVLDYCQAWIDNANEAMEL
;
A
#
# COMPACT_ATOMS: atom_id res chain seq x y z
N MET A 1 3.77 -1.44 -21.29
CA MET A 1 2.62 -0.62 -20.85
C MET A 1 2.24 -1.10 -19.47
N PHE A 2 2.33 -0.24 -18.46
CA PHE A 2 1.85 -0.54 -17.12
C PHE A 2 0.38 -0.10 -17.10
N THR A 3 -0.54 -1.05 -17.03
CA THR A 3 -1.96 -0.76 -16.84
C THR A 3 -2.15 -0.60 -15.33
N PRO A 4 -2.64 0.55 -14.83
CA PRO A 4 -2.97 0.63 -13.41
C PRO A 4 -4.08 -0.38 -13.16
N THR A 5 -3.79 -1.39 -12.34
CA THR A 5 -4.80 -2.31 -11.84
C THR A 5 -5.73 -1.50 -10.95
N LYS A 6 -6.88 -1.10 -11.51
CA LYS A 6 -7.99 -0.60 -10.71
C LYS A 6 -8.23 -1.64 -9.61
N GLN A 7 -7.90 -1.29 -8.38
CA GLN A 7 -7.98 -2.25 -7.30
C GLN A 7 -9.44 -2.61 -7.08
N ASN A 8 -9.76 -3.91 -7.16
CA ASN A 8 -11.11 -4.45 -6.98
C ASN A 8 -11.49 -4.46 -5.49
N CYS A 9 -11.50 -3.30 -4.83
CA CYS A 9 -12.09 -3.19 -3.51
C CYS A 9 -13.53 -2.66 -3.65
N THR A 10 -14.47 -3.35 -3.02
CA THR A 10 -15.86 -2.91 -2.94
C THR A 10 -15.97 -1.90 -1.80
N LEU A 11 -16.33 -0.66 -2.12
CA LEU A 11 -16.51 0.40 -1.12
C LEU A 11 -17.99 0.60 -0.82
N PRO A 12 -18.39 0.61 0.47
CA PRO A 12 -19.77 0.89 0.84
C PRO A 12 -20.07 2.39 0.75
N LYS A 13 -21.36 2.71 0.56
CA LYS A 13 -21.84 4.08 0.69
C LYS A 13 -21.70 4.54 2.15
N ILE A 14 -21.10 5.72 2.35
CA ILE A 14 -20.94 6.30 3.68
C ILE A 14 -22.30 6.66 4.27
N ASN A 15 -22.52 6.26 5.52
CA ASN A 15 -23.77 6.49 6.25
C ASN A 15 -23.72 7.85 6.96
N LEU A 16 -24.75 8.67 6.80
CA LEU A 16 -24.88 9.99 7.43
C LEU A 16 -24.97 9.92 8.97
N ASN A 17 -25.35 8.77 9.53
CA ASN A 17 -25.46 8.56 10.99
C ASN A 17 -24.23 7.85 11.58
N GLY A 18 -23.19 7.60 10.79
CA GLY A 18 -21.95 6.91 11.21
C GLY A 18 -20.78 7.87 11.39
N THR A 19 -19.55 7.34 11.23
CA THR A 19 -18.35 8.19 11.07
C THR A 19 -18.54 9.10 9.86
N SER A 20 -18.21 10.39 10.01
CA SER A 20 -18.36 11.35 8.92
C SER A 20 -17.39 11.06 7.77
N ALA A 21 -17.72 11.56 6.59
CA ALA A 21 -16.84 11.43 5.42
C ALA A 21 -15.50 12.14 5.65
N GLU A 22 -15.50 13.30 6.32
CA GLU A 22 -14.30 14.04 6.69
C GLU A 22 -13.38 13.23 7.61
N ASN A 23 -13.94 12.57 8.63
CA ASN A 23 -13.15 11.73 9.53
C ASN A 23 -12.54 10.55 8.79
N LEU A 24 -13.30 9.87 7.92
CA LEU A 24 -12.78 8.77 7.10
C LEU A 24 -11.67 9.26 6.16
N PHE A 25 -11.85 10.43 5.54
CA PHE A 25 -10.83 11.04 4.70
C PHE A 25 -9.52 11.25 5.49
N ASP A 26 -9.59 11.89 6.65
CA ASP A 26 -8.42 12.18 7.49
C ASP A 26 -7.74 10.89 7.97
N GLU A 27 -8.52 9.91 8.44
CA GLU A 27 -8.03 8.60 8.89
C GLU A 27 -7.27 7.87 7.77
N TYR A 28 -7.80 7.84 6.55
CA TYR A 28 -7.16 7.16 5.43
C TYR A 28 -5.98 7.94 4.83
N ILE A 29 -5.97 9.27 4.93
CA ILE A 29 -4.78 10.08 4.61
C ILE A 29 -3.63 9.75 5.56
N GLU A 30 -3.91 9.64 6.87
CA GLU A 30 -2.89 9.27 7.86
C GLU A 30 -2.39 7.84 7.64
N ALA A 31 -3.29 6.88 7.35
CA ALA A 31 -2.92 5.52 6.98
C ALA A 31 -2.02 5.51 5.73
N GLN A 32 -2.39 6.23 4.68
CA GLN A 32 -1.61 6.33 3.45
C GLN A 32 -0.21 6.89 3.70
N ARG A 33 -0.08 7.93 4.56
CA ARG A 33 1.21 8.50 4.97
C ARG A 33 2.08 7.48 5.69
N ALA A 34 1.51 6.72 6.63
CA ALA A 34 2.22 5.69 7.37
C ALA A 34 2.73 4.57 6.45
N VAL A 35 1.89 4.07 5.53
CA VAL A 35 2.26 3.02 4.58
C VAL A 35 3.35 3.52 3.61
N ARG A 36 3.25 4.74 3.08
CA ARG A 36 4.31 5.33 2.24
C ARG A 36 5.64 5.42 2.99
N LYS A 37 5.61 5.75 4.28
CA LYS A 37 6.82 5.79 5.11
C LYS A 37 7.41 4.39 5.30
N ALA A 38 6.58 3.39 5.57
CA ALA A 38 7.02 2.00 5.69
C ALA A 38 7.67 1.50 4.38
N LEU A 39 7.02 1.72 3.24
CA LEU A 39 7.52 1.35 1.92
C LEU A 39 8.91 1.95 1.66
N ARG A 40 9.06 3.27 1.85
CA ARG A 40 10.37 3.94 1.68
C ARG A 40 11.44 3.41 2.63
N THR A 41 11.07 3.12 3.87
CA THR A 41 12.01 2.59 4.88
C THR A 41 12.50 1.21 4.49
N LEU A 42 11.61 0.32 4.04
CA LEU A 42 11.95 -1.02 3.58
C LEU A 42 12.77 -0.99 2.30
N GLN A 43 12.41 -0.12 1.34
CA GLN A 43 13.16 0.07 0.09
C GLN A 43 14.61 0.52 0.35
N ALA A 44 14.83 1.35 1.36
CA ALA A 44 16.15 1.84 1.75
C ALA A 44 17.02 0.80 2.47
N CYS A 45 16.49 -0.37 2.86
CA CYS A 45 17.29 -1.46 3.41
C CYS A 45 18.23 -2.02 2.33
N THR A 46 19.54 -1.93 2.56
CA THR A 46 20.59 -2.25 1.58
C THR A 46 20.54 -3.70 1.09
N CYS A 47 20.32 -4.66 2.00
CA CYS A 47 20.20 -6.11 1.73
C CYS A 47 21.13 -6.60 0.61
N HIS A 48 22.42 -6.26 0.68
CA HIS A 48 23.36 -6.53 -0.41
C HIS A 48 23.75 -8.02 -0.38
N GLY A 49 23.98 -8.66 -1.53
CA GLY A 49 24.27 -10.10 -1.59
C GLY A 49 25.50 -10.53 -0.77
N ARG A 50 26.47 -9.62 -0.59
CA ARG A 50 27.65 -9.83 0.27
C ARG A 50 27.35 -9.87 1.76
N ASP A 51 26.16 -9.45 2.18
CA ASP A 51 25.73 -9.49 3.58
C ASP A 51 25.31 -10.91 3.99
N PHE A 52 25.16 -11.84 3.03
CA PHE A 52 24.59 -13.16 3.25
C PHE A 52 25.53 -14.29 2.79
N GLN A 53 25.50 -15.41 3.52
CA GLN A 53 26.02 -16.68 3.04
C GLN A 53 24.87 -17.41 2.36
N CYS A 54 24.96 -17.59 1.04
CA CYS A 54 23.91 -18.24 0.25
C CYS A 54 24.32 -19.68 -0.06
N ASN A 55 23.50 -20.65 0.34
CA ASN A 55 23.73 -22.05 0.01
C ASN A 55 22.40 -22.81 0.03
N PRO A 56 21.78 -23.07 -1.15
CA PRO A 56 22.32 -22.93 -2.51
C PRO A 56 22.44 -21.49 -3.05
N SER A 57 23.13 -21.33 -4.18
CA SER A 57 23.39 -20.02 -4.82
C SER A 57 22.14 -19.26 -5.26
N GLU A 58 20.99 -19.94 -5.38
CA GLU A 58 19.73 -19.34 -5.82
C GLU A 58 18.96 -18.64 -4.69
N ASP A 59 19.30 -18.92 -3.43
CA ASP A 59 18.58 -18.42 -2.25
C ASP A 59 18.46 -16.88 -2.25
N TYR A 60 19.51 -16.19 -2.68
CA TYR A 60 19.50 -14.73 -2.72
C TYR A 60 18.56 -14.18 -3.78
N ASN A 61 18.51 -14.79 -4.96
CA ASN A 61 17.63 -14.35 -6.04
C ASN A 61 16.16 -14.59 -5.67
N GLN A 62 15.87 -15.74 -5.04
CA GLN A 62 14.55 -16.05 -4.53
C GLN A 62 14.13 -15.04 -3.43
N ALA A 63 15.02 -14.73 -2.49
CA ALA A 63 14.77 -13.72 -1.46
C ALA A 63 14.53 -12.31 -2.05
N LEU A 64 15.24 -11.93 -3.12
CA LEU A 64 15.00 -10.66 -3.82
C LEU A 64 13.63 -10.63 -4.51
N PHE A 65 13.23 -11.73 -5.13
CA PHE A 65 11.91 -11.88 -5.74
C PHE A 65 10.81 -11.74 -4.69
N GLU A 66 10.90 -12.50 -3.59
CA GLU A 66 9.95 -12.43 -2.48
C GLU A 66 9.91 -11.05 -1.83
N ARG A 67 11.06 -10.36 -1.73
CA ARG A 67 11.10 -8.98 -1.27
C ARG A 67 10.31 -8.07 -2.22
N ALA A 68 10.48 -8.19 -3.53
CA ALA A 68 9.71 -7.41 -4.49
C ALA A 68 8.20 -7.68 -4.36
N GLU A 69 7.79 -8.94 -4.20
CA GLU A 69 6.38 -9.28 -3.95
C GLU A 69 5.85 -8.67 -2.66
N ASN A 70 6.65 -8.65 -1.58
CA ASN A 70 6.24 -8.04 -0.32
C ASN A 70 6.16 -6.51 -0.39
N LEU A 71 7.01 -5.86 -1.18
CA LEU A 71 6.91 -4.42 -1.42
C LEU A 71 5.68 -4.08 -2.27
N ALA A 72 5.36 -4.91 -3.28
CA ALA A 72 4.16 -4.73 -4.10
C ALA A 72 2.87 -4.79 -3.26
N LYS A 73 2.82 -5.63 -2.21
CA LYS A 73 1.68 -5.64 -1.27
C LYS A 73 1.50 -4.32 -0.53
N LEU A 74 2.56 -3.54 -0.29
CA LEU A 74 2.44 -2.22 0.31
C LEU A 74 1.90 -1.20 -0.71
N ASP A 75 2.29 -1.31 -1.97
CA ASP A 75 1.69 -0.52 -3.05
C ASP A 75 0.19 -0.82 -3.18
N ASP A 76 -0.21 -2.10 -3.11
CA ASP A 76 -1.62 -2.50 -3.04
C ASP A 76 -2.33 -1.81 -1.86
N VAL A 77 -1.72 -1.75 -0.68
CA VAL A 77 -2.35 -1.06 0.46
C VAL A 77 -2.46 0.45 0.22
N LEU A 78 -1.52 1.07 -0.50
CA LEU A 78 -1.60 2.49 -0.86
C LEU A 78 -2.77 2.78 -1.79
N ASP A 79 -2.98 1.93 -2.80
CA ASP A 79 -4.12 2.01 -3.71
C ASP A 79 -5.43 1.84 -2.95
N TYR A 80 -5.46 0.95 -1.94
CA TYR A 80 -6.63 0.73 -1.11
C TYR A 80 -6.97 1.96 -0.26
N CYS A 81 -5.95 2.58 0.36
CA CYS A 81 -6.14 3.84 1.08
C CYS A 81 -6.65 4.95 0.14
N GLN A 82 -6.11 5.03 -1.08
CA GLN A 82 -6.55 6.03 -2.06
C GLN A 82 -8.01 5.83 -2.45
N ALA A 83 -8.45 4.59 -2.67
CA ALA A 83 -9.84 4.29 -3.01
C ALA A 83 -10.81 4.77 -1.90
N TRP A 84 -10.46 4.60 -0.62
CA TRP A 84 -11.25 5.13 0.49
C TRP A 84 -11.26 6.66 0.58
N ILE A 85 -10.11 7.29 0.31
CA ILE A 85 -10.00 8.75 0.24
C ILE A 85 -10.93 9.30 -0.84
N ASP A 86 -10.94 8.68 -2.02
CA ASP A 86 -11.79 9.09 -3.14
C ASP A 86 -13.28 8.90 -2.80
N ASN A 87 -13.65 7.77 -2.18
CA ASN A 87 -15.04 7.52 -1.73
C ASN A 87 -15.50 8.52 -0.65
N ALA A 88 -14.60 8.93 0.24
CA ALA A 88 -14.89 9.96 1.24
C ALA A 88 -15.09 11.34 0.59
N ASN A 89 -14.22 11.71 -0.37
CA ASN A 89 -14.37 12.95 -1.14
C ASN A 89 -15.70 13.01 -1.90
N GLU A 90 -16.05 11.94 -2.62
CA GLU A 90 -17.32 11.86 -3.33
C GLU A 90 -18.52 12.04 -2.40
N ALA A 91 -18.45 11.55 -1.15
CA ALA A 91 -19.52 11.71 -0.17
C ALA A 91 -19.63 13.13 0.40
N MET A 92 -18.54 13.91 0.41
CA MET A 92 -18.54 15.32 0.88
C MET A 92 -19.08 16.29 -0.18
N GLU A 93 -19.01 15.92 -1.46
CA GLU A 93 -19.47 16.74 -2.59
C GLU A 93 -20.99 16.60 -2.87
N LEU A 94 -21.68 15.68 -2.18
CA LEU A 94 -23.13 15.39 -2.32
C LEU A 94 -23.99 16.18 -1.33
#